data_AF-A0A7X8A2L1-F1
#
_entry.id   AF-A0A7X8A2L1-F1
#
_cell.length_a   1.000
_cell.length_b   1.000
_cell.length_c   1.000
_cell.angle_alpha   90.00
_cell.angle_beta   90.00
_cell.angle_gamma   90.00
#
_symmetry.space_group_name_H-M   'P 1'
#
loop_
_entity.id
_entity.type
_entity.pdbx_description
1 polymer ?
#
loop_
_entity_poly.entity_id
_entity_poly.type
_entity_poly.pdbx_seq_one_letter_code
_entity_poly.pdbx_strand_id
1 'polypeptide(L)'
;QCGGSQYGKDFIKRVIGLPGDTVEIRDGIVFINGQKQDDEDYARFVDSARYPRTSARIAKDAFQKYWENRETGKLFSDFVRDNFGPITVPQGYYFVMGDNRDRSCDSRYWGPVPELYIKGKPLIIYWPPSRIGLPK
;
A
#
# COMPACT_ATOMS: atom_id res chain seq x y z
N GLN A 1 10.77 -2.18 -11.95
CA GLN A 1 9.60 -3.07 -11.84
C GLN A 1 9.71 -3.83 -10.53
N CYS A 2 8.64 -3.85 -9.74
CA CYS A 2 8.57 -4.60 -8.49
C CYS A 2 8.66 -6.09 -8.80
N GLY A 3 9.82 -6.72 -8.63
CA GLY A 3 10.01 -8.10 -9.07
C GLY A 3 11.37 -8.75 -8.76
N GLY A 4 12.23 -8.11 -7.96
CA GLY A 4 13.46 -8.75 -7.46
C GLY A 4 13.16 -9.62 -6.23
N SER A 5 14.05 -10.58 -5.92
CA SER A 5 14.03 -11.28 -4.63
C SER A 5 14.23 -10.27 -3.49
N GLN A 6 13.18 -10.05 -2.69
CA GLN A 6 13.18 -9.11 -1.56
C GLN A 6 13.54 -9.80 -0.23
N TYR A 7 13.94 -11.07 -0.26
CA TYR A 7 14.28 -11.84 0.93
C TYR A 7 15.54 -11.29 1.62
N GLY A 8 15.50 -11.23 2.95
CA GLY A 8 16.63 -10.79 3.78
C GLY A 8 16.88 -9.28 3.82
N LYS A 9 15.95 -8.46 3.30
CA LYS A 9 16.03 -7.00 3.34
C LYS A 9 15.01 -6.41 4.30
N ASP A 10 15.42 -5.34 4.98
CA ASP A 10 14.53 -4.54 5.80
C ASP A 10 13.96 -3.38 5.00
N PHE A 11 12.65 -3.15 5.16
CA PHE A 11 11.93 -2.09 4.46
C PHE A 11 11.21 -1.20 5.46
N ILE A 12 11.24 0.10 5.18
CA ILE A 12 10.39 1.07 5.88
C ILE A 12 9.20 1.36 4.99
N LYS A 13 8.00 1.07 5.49
CA LYS A 13 6.70 1.37 4.87
C LYS A 13 5.75 1.86 5.96
N ARG A 14 4.75 2.64 5.57
CA ARG A 14 3.69 3.09 6.46
C ARG A 14 2.55 2.09 6.45
N VAL A 15 2.02 1.75 7.62
CA VAL A 15 0.77 1.01 7.74
C VAL A 15 -0.38 1.92 7.36
N ILE A 16 -1.17 1.47 6.39
CA ILE A 16 -2.32 2.21 5.84
C ILE A 16 -3.64 1.51 6.21
N GLY A 17 -3.67 0.17 6.21
CA GLY A 17 -4.84 -0.61 6.62
C GLY A 17 -4.49 -1.61 7.71
N LEU A 18 -5.36 -1.70 8.72
CA LEU A 18 -5.29 -2.63 9.85
C LEU A 18 -6.12 -3.90 9.56
N PRO A 19 -5.92 -4.98 10.34
CA PRO A 19 -6.80 -6.15 10.28
C PRO A 19 -8.29 -5.79 10.29
N GLY A 20 -9.03 -6.28 9.30
CA GLY A 20 -10.47 -6.04 9.12
C GLY A 20 -10.82 -4.79 8.30
N ASP A 21 -9.87 -3.87 8.07
CA ASP A 21 -10.13 -2.71 7.22
C ASP A 21 -10.37 -3.11 5.77
N THR A 22 -11.30 -2.42 5.12
CA THR A 22 -11.44 -2.45 3.67
C THR A 22 -10.61 -1.35 3.04
N VAL A 23 -9.65 -1.70 2.20
CA VAL A 23 -8.76 -0.75 1.51
C VAL A 23 -9.10 -0.68 0.04
N GLU A 24 -9.26 0.52 -0.49
CA GLU A 24 -9.42 0.79 -1.92
C GLU A 24 -8.59 2.02 -2.32
N ILE A 25 -8.06 2.03 -3.52
CA ILE A 25 -7.41 3.20 -4.11
C ILE A 25 -8.14 3.53 -5.40
N ARG A 26 -8.55 4.80 -5.55
CA ARG A 26 -9.21 5.32 -6.75
C ARG A 26 -8.45 6.53 -7.22
N ASP A 27 -7.85 6.44 -8.41
CA ASP A 27 -7.04 7.51 -9.02
C ASP A 27 -5.95 8.07 -8.07
N GLY A 28 -5.33 7.17 -7.30
CA GLY A 28 -4.27 7.48 -6.34
C GLY A 28 -4.75 7.92 -4.95
N ILE A 29 -6.06 8.10 -4.76
CA ILE A 29 -6.68 8.48 -3.48
C ILE A 29 -7.00 7.22 -2.69
N VAL A 30 -6.52 7.14 -1.44
CA VAL A 30 -6.78 6.02 -0.54
C VAL A 30 -8.13 6.17 0.15
N PHE A 31 -8.89 5.07 0.20
CA PHE A 31 -10.12 4.93 0.95
C PHE A 31 -10.01 3.77 1.93
N ILE A 32 -10.32 4.02 3.21
CA ILE A 32 -10.37 3.02 4.28
C ILE A 32 -11.81 2.91 4.75
N ASN A 33 -12.37 1.70 4.71
CA ASN A 33 -13.76 1.41 5.06
C ASN A 33 -14.76 2.30 4.27
N GLY A 34 -14.41 2.62 3.01
CA GLY A 34 -15.18 3.48 2.12
C GLY A 34 -15.03 4.98 2.37
N GLN A 35 -14.33 5.39 3.43
CA GLN A 35 -14.04 6.79 3.74
C GLN A 35 -12.71 7.20 3.14
N LYS A 36 -12.66 8.39 2.54
CA LYS A 36 -11.42 8.96 1.99
C LYS A 36 -10.44 9.23 3.14
N GLN A 37 -9.18 8.84 2.97
CA GLN A 37 -8.11 9.20 3.88
C GLN A 37 -7.69 10.66 3.60
N ASP A 38 -8.02 11.59 4.50
CA ASP A 38 -7.70 13.01 4.32
C ASP A 38 -6.35 13.43 4.95
N ASP A 39 -5.84 12.69 5.93
CA ASP A 39 -4.52 12.95 6.55
C ASP A 39 -3.41 12.16 5.83
N GLU A 40 -3.04 12.64 4.64
CA GLU A 40 -1.93 12.11 3.83
C GLU A 40 -0.83 13.16 3.59
N ASP A 41 -0.53 14.03 4.57
CA ASP A 41 0.51 15.08 4.50
C ASP A 41 1.92 14.54 4.17
N TYR A 42 2.14 13.25 4.42
CA TYR A 42 3.36 12.51 4.16
C TYR A 42 3.43 11.94 2.73
N ALA A 43 2.31 11.78 2.03
CA ALA A 43 2.28 11.13 0.73
C ALA A 43 2.91 12.03 -0.35
N ARG A 44 3.77 11.43 -1.17
CA ARG A 44 4.46 12.08 -2.28
C ARG A 44 4.08 11.38 -3.57
N PHE A 45 3.61 12.18 -4.52
CA PHE A 45 3.35 11.80 -5.89
C PHE A 45 4.32 12.58 -6.78
N VAL A 46 5.09 11.86 -7.57
CA VAL A 46 6.12 12.43 -8.47
C VAL A 46 5.71 12.37 -9.94
N ASP A 47 4.73 11.52 -10.27
CA ASP A 47 4.22 11.41 -11.62
C ASP A 47 2.97 12.30 -11.77
N SER A 48 2.92 13.07 -12.85
CA SER A 48 1.78 13.95 -13.15
C SER A 48 0.56 13.21 -13.71
N ALA A 49 0.77 12.02 -14.28
CA ALA A 49 -0.27 11.19 -14.88
C ALA A 49 -0.62 9.99 -14.01
N ARG A 50 -1.91 9.64 -13.98
CA ARG A 50 -2.46 8.47 -13.30
C ARG A 50 -2.70 7.33 -14.29
N TYR A 51 -2.46 6.10 -13.87
CA TYR A 51 -2.87 4.94 -14.65
C TYR A 51 -4.39 4.84 -14.67
N PRO A 52 -5.00 4.61 -15.85
CA PRO A 52 -6.43 4.47 -15.95
C PRO A 52 -6.88 3.22 -15.20
N ARG A 53 -8.10 3.25 -14.67
CA ARG A 53 -8.74 2.06 -14.12
C ARG A 53 -8.85 1.01 -15.22
N THR A 54 -8.44 -0.22 -14.94
CA THR A 54 -8.57 -1.33 -15.89
C THR A 54 -10.04 -1.51 -16.26
N SER A 55 -10.32 -1.66 -17.57
CA SER A 55 -11.69 -1.85 -18.10
C SER A 55 -12.28 -3.22 -17.72
N ALA A 56 -11.42 -4.19 -17.40
CA ALA A 56 -11.83 -5.49 -16.89
C ALA A 56 -12.49 -5.35 -15.51
N ARG A 57 -13.79 -5.68 -15.41
CA ARG A 57 -14.48 -5.82 -14.13
C ARG A 57 -14.03 -7.12 -13.48
N ILE A 58 -13.07 -7.02 -12.56
CA ILE A 58 -12.63 -8.14 -11.74
C ILE A 58 -13.57 -8.25 -10.54
N ALA A 59 -14.08 -9.44 -10.28
CA ALA A 59 -14.90 -9.69 -9.10
C ALA A 59 -14.07 -9.44 -7.82
N LYS A 60 -14.70 -8.85 -6.79
CA LYS A 60 -14.01 -8.46 -5.55
C LYS A 60 -13.27 -9.63 -4.89
N ASP A 61 -13.90 -10.80 -4.87
CA ASP A 61 -13.35 -12.03 -4.30
C ASP A 61 -12.15 -12.57 -5.10
N ALA A 62 -12.18 -12.44 -6.44
CA ALA A 62 -11.05 -12.79 -7.28
C ALA A 62 -9.85 -11.87 -7.02
N PHE A 63 -10.10 -10.55 -6.95
CA PHE A 63 -9.05 -9.58 -6.65
C PHE A 63 -8.44 -9.81 -5.25
N GLN A 64 -9.29 -10.10 -4.25
CA GLN A 64 -8.84 -10.48 -2.90
C GLN A 64 -7.87 -11.66 -2.95
N LYS A 65 -8.22 -12.75 -3.65
CA LYS A 65 -7.36 -13.94 -3.76
C LYS A 65 -6.03 -13.64 -4.44
N TYR A 66 -6.04 -12.88 -5.54
CA TYR A 66 -4.80 -12.49 -6.21
C TYR A 66 -3.89 -11.66 -5.30
N TRP A 67 -4.48 -10.79 -4.48
CA TRP A 67 -3.72 -9.97 -3.54
C TRP A 67 -3.12 -10.79 -2.39
N GLU A 68 -3.91 -11.67 -1.78
CA GLU A 68 -3.45 -12.59 -0.72
C GLU A 68 -2.36 -13.54 -1.22
N ASN A 69 -2.48 -14.02 -2.47
CA ASN A 69 -1.50 -14.88 -3.12
C ASN A 69 -0.27 -14.13 -3.66
N ARG A 70 -0.19 -12.80 -3.46
CA ARG A 70 0.94 -11.95 -3.90
C ARG A 70 1.11 -11.90 -5.42
N GLU A 71 0.02 -12.01 -6.17
CA GLU A 71 0.01 -12.07 -7.63
C GLU A 71 -0.35 -10.73 -8.28
N THR A 72 -0.86 -9.75 -7.52
CA THR A 72 -1.36 -8.48 -8.08
C THR A 72 -0.32 -7.73 -8.90
N GLY A 73 0.93 -7.64 -8.44
CA GLY A 73 2.00 -6.99 -9.19
C GLY A 73 2.32 -7.70 -10.52
N LYS A 74 2.18 -9.03 -10.56
CA LYS A 74 2.39 -9.83 -11.77
C LYS A 74 1.22 -9.71 -12.75
N LEU A 75 -0.01 -9.71 -12.23
CA LEU A 75 -1.23 -9.73 -13.05
C LEU A 75 -1.65 -8.34 -13.55
N PHE A 76 -1.41 -7.31 -12.74
CA PHE A 76 -1.92 -5.95 -12.99
C PHE A 76 -0.80 -4.91 -13.15
N SER A 77 0.47 -5.30 -13.00
CA SER A 77 1.62 -4.42 -13.23
C SER A 77 1.44 -3.07 -12.50
N ASP A 78 1.62 -1.95 -13.19
CA ASP A 78 1.49 -0.62 -12.62
C ASP A 78 0.03 -0.10 -12.49
N PHE A 79 -0.98 -0.83 -12.99
CA PHE A 79 -2.38 -0.40 -12.84
C PHE A 79 -2.82 -0.35 -11.37
N VAL A 80 -2.31 -1.27 -10.54
CA VAL A 80 -2.57 -1.28 -9.08
C VAL A 80 -1.94 -0.12 -8.32
N ARG A 81 -1.09 0.69 -8.97
CA ARG A 81 -0.47 1.86 -8.37
C ARG A 81 -1.51 2.88 -7.93
N ASP A 82 -2.40 3.24 -8.86
CA ASP A 82 -3.39 4.30 -8.70
C ASP A 82 -4.81 3.76 -8.54
N ASN A 83 -5.06 2.51 -8.93
CA ASN A 83 -6.38 1.90 -8.91
C ASN A 83 -6.28 0.48 -8.33
N PHE A 84 -6.65 0.32 -7.05
CA PHE A 84 -6.44 -0.91 -6.29
C PHE A 84 -7.68 -1.30 -5.47
N GLY A 85 -7.96 -2.60 -5.38
CA GLY A 85 -9.04 -3.11 -4.54
C GLY A 85 -10.45 -2.86 -5.10
N PRO A 86 -11.48 -2.94 -4.26
CA PRO A 86 -11.41 -3.04 -2.80
C PRO A 86 -10.95 -4.43 -2.30
N ILE A 87 -10.13 -4.45 -1.25
CA ILE A 87 -9.78 -5.67 -0.48
C ILE A 87 -10.13 -5.49 0.99
N THR A 88 -10.23 -6.59 1.72
CA THR A 88 -10.31 -6.59 3.19
C THR A 88 -9.02 -7.18 3.75
N VAL A 89 -8.38 -6.49 4.69
CA VAL A 89 -7.12 -6.95 5.29
C VAL A 89 -7.39 -8.13 6.22
N PRO A 90 -6.74 -9.29 6.03
CA PRO A 90 -6.94 -10.45 6.90
C PRO A 90 -6.44 -10.20 8.33
N GLN A 91 -6.93 -11.00 9.27
CA GLN A 91 -6.46 -10.99 10.66
C GLN A 91 -4.98 -11.36 10.76
N GLY A 92 -4.21 -10.62 11.57
CA GLY A 92 -2.76 -10.80 11.70
C GLY A 92 -1.92 -10.27 10.53
N TYR A 93 -2.53 -9.50 9.62
CA TYR A 93 -1.86 -8.86 8.50
C TYR A 93 -2.11 -7.35 8.45
N TYR A 94 -1.27 -6.65 7.71
CA TYR A 94 -1.38 -5.23 7.46
C TYR A 94 -1.27 -4.93 5.97
N PHE A 95 -1.93 -3.85 5.55
CA PHE A 95 -1.71 -3.22 4.25
C PHE A 95 -0.75 -2.03 4.43
N VAL A 96 0.39 -2.07 3.74
CA VAL A 96 1.42 -1.03 3.86
C VAL A 96 1.70 -0.34 2.53
N MET A 97 2.01 0.95 2.58
CA MET A 97 2.44 1.74 1.41
C MET A 97 3.70 2.52 1.73
N GLY A 98 4.51 2.79 0.70
CA GLY A 98 5.57 3.78 0.81
C GLY A 98 5.02 5.20 0.67
N ASP A 99 5.64 6.15 1.36
CA ASP A 99 5.27 7.57 1.25
C ASP A 99 5.52 8.11 -0.17
N ASN A 100 6.55 7.62 -0.88
CA ASN A 100 6.72 7.87 -2.32
C ASN A 100 5.85 6.91 -3.14
N ARG A 101 4.59 7.31 -3.35
CA ARG A 101 3.51 6.45 -3.84
C ARG A 101 3.75 5.92 -5.25
N ASP A 102 4.40 6.70 -6.11
CA ASP A 102 4.60 6.30 -7.51
C ASP A 102 5.85 5.45 -7.71
N ARG A 103 6.76 5.43 -6.73
CA ARG A 103 8.06 4.73 -6.80
C ARG A 103 8.23 3.65 -5.73
N SER A 104 7.15 3.29 -5.03
CA SER A 104 7.18 2.30 -3.96
C SER A 104 6.59 0.97 -4.40
N CYS A 105 7.42 -0.07 -4.38
CA CYS A 105 6.96 -1.46 -4.33
C CYS A 105 6.51 -1.77 -2.91
N ASP A 106 5.20 -1.97 -2.73
CA ASP A 106 4.54 -2.17 -1.45
C ASP A 106 3.28 -3.04 -1.59
N SER A 107 2.37 -3.05 -0.60
CA SER A 107 1.26 -4.02 -0.52
C SER A 107 0.37 -4.06 -1.76
N ARG A 108 0.33 -3.00 -2.56
CA ARG A 108 -0.36 -3.00 -3.86
C ARG A 108 0.14 -4.11 -4.80
N TYR A 109 1.44 -4.40 -4.75
CA TYR A 109 2.13 -5.30 -5.69
C TYR A 109 2.42 -6.68 -5.11
N TRP A 110 2.97 -6.73 -3.89
CA TRP A 110 3.49 -7.96 -3.27
C TRP A 110 2.56 -8.58 -2.21
N GLY A 111 1.35 -8.03 -2.03
CA GLY A 111 0.35 -8.59 -1.13
C GLY A 111 0.42 -8.11 0.34
N PRO A 112 -0.26 -8.83 1.25
CA PRO A 112 -0.33 -8.48 2.66
C PRO A 112 0.98 -8.74 3.41
N VAL A 113 1.19 -8.00 4.50
CA VAL A 113 2.35 -8.14 5.39
C VAL A 113 1.93 -8.76 6.71
N PRO A 114 2.42 -9.96 7.09
CA PRO A 114 2.16 -10.55 8.39
C PRO A 114 2.71 -9.69 9.53
N GLU A 115 1.97 -9.62 10.64
CA GLU A 115 2.40 -8.93 11.86
C GLU A 115 3.77 -9.39 12.36
N LEU A 116 4.07 -10.69 12.24
CA LEU A 116 5.34 -11.30 12.65
C LEU A 116 6.57 -10.72 11.92
N TYR A 117 6.38 -10.07 10.77
CA TYR A 117 7.48 -9.42 10.03
C TYR A 117 7.67 -7.95 10.39
N ILE A 118 6.84 -7.41 11.29
CA ILE A 118 6.99 -6.05 11.80
C ILE A 118 7.99 -6.06 12.94
N LYS A 119 9.21 -5.58 12.66
CA LYS A 119 10.30 -5.53 13.65
C LYS A 119 10.12 -4.43 14.71
N GLY A 120 9.37 -3.37 14.40
CA GLY A 120 9.15 -2.27 15.33
C GLY A 120 8.52 -1.05 14.67
N LYS A 121 8.10 -0.10 15.51
CA LYS A 121 7.63 1.23 15.10
C LYS A 121 8.78 2.22 15.28
N PRO A 122 9.01 3.16 14.34
CA PRO A 122 9.99 4.21 14.56
C PRO A 122 9.61 5.02 15.81
N LEU A 123 10.58 5.42 16.61
CA LEU A 123 10.36 6.17 17.85
C LEU A 123 10.56 7.68 17.68
N ILE A 124 11.37 8.10 16.70
CA ILE A 124 11.74 9.51 16.48
C ILE A 124 11.84 9.77 14.97
N ILE A 125 11.29 10.91 14.52
CA ILE A 125 11.58 11.52 13.23
C ILE A 125 12.69 12.56 13.48
N TYR A 126 13.81 12.48 12.76
CA TYR A 126 14.92 13.41 12.93
C TYR A 126 15.21 14.27 11.69
N TRP A 127 14.55 14.01 10.55
CA TRP A 127 14.72 14.76 9.30
C TRP A 127 13.43 14.79 8.45
N PRO A 128 13.13 15.89 7.72
CA PRO A 128 13.82 17.19 7.72
C PRO A 128 13.75 17.89 9.08
N PRO A 129 14.63 18.88 9.37
CA PRO A 129 14.70 19.50 10.70
C PRO A 129 13.37 20.09 11.19
N SER A 130 12.55 20.58 10.25
CA SER A 130 11.20 21.10 10.51
C SER A 130 10.20 20.04 10.98
N ARG A 131 10.55 18.75 10.94
CA ARG A 131 9.72 17.61 11.33
C ARG A 131 10.33 16.79 12.47
N ILE A 132 11.36 17.31 13.14
CA ILE A 132 11.94 16.61 14.30
C ILE A 132 10.86 16.44 15.38
N GLY A 133 10.65 15.21 15.83
CA GLY A 133 9.63 14.91 16.83
C GLY A 133 9.30 13.43 16.91
N LEU A 134 8.21 13.12 17.60
CA LEU A 134 7.67 11.77 17.66
C LEU A 134 6.81 11.51 16.40
N PRO A 135 6.84 10.30 15.82
CA PRO A 135 5.90 9.94 14.77
C PRO A 135 4.45 9.99 15.30
N LYS A 136 3.54 10.55 14.49
CA LYS A 136 2.08 10.57 14.75
C LYS A 136 1.54 9.14 14.83
#